data_AF-A0A352NYG4-F1
#
_entry.id   AF-A0A352NYG4-F1
#
_cell.length_a   1.000
_cell.length_b   1.000
_cell.length_c   1.000
_cell.angle_alpha   90.00
_cell.angle_beta   90.00
_cell.angle_gamma   90.00
#
_symmetry.space_group_name_H-M   'P 1'
#
loop_
_entity.id
_entity.type
_entity.pdbx_description
1 polymer ?
#
loop_
_entity_poly.entity_id
_entity_poly.type
_entity_poly.pdbx_seq_one_letter_code
_entity_poly.pdbx_strand_id
1 'polypeptide(L)'
;MKSSKKGKKIVFLIVLLALIAAVSVFGKLVFWQSSYSVPKYKFSVGLFDKIIKAQDSGGTAELTEDEVNQVISLYSKEYKSGSITVKAVQAGLEGDKIKFYIPSSYKSFNVLLTSEGSISKEKDKIKYTPDYFKVGKITLPKSYVMEKLSGRLKDRAAVEQDSVVFSTKGIPVGITALSVKGDKLLVTLEKRQIDIENMLKGQFDSLKDIVKDLNLFTKTNGGTSAGSETGKTGGGTGSTSKNETSSGNDQQDFSGVIKGLNAASGSVSTGAQKSVIAQMMSVVGNMSNSSYNPRSAEGSIRAAYGKLSPQEKSQLKSAILSNVDTSSAEMLYNMMGN
;
A
#
# COMPACT_ATOMS: atom_id res chain seq x y z
N MET A 1 -53.58 -42.56 -36.57
CA MET A 1 -52.46 -42.15 -35.67
C MET A 1 -51.55 -41.11 -36.36
N LYS A 2 -51.81 -39.80 -36.23
CA LYS A 2 -50.94 -38.72 -36.80
C LYS A 2 -50.71 -37.51 -35.87
N SER A 3 -51.28 -37.49 -34.66
CA SER A 3 -51.17 -36.37 -33.71
C SER A 3 -49.88 -36.37 -32.85
N SER A 4 -49.23 -37.53 -32.68
CA SER A 4 -48.04 -37.69 -31.84
C SER A 4 -46.81 -36.88 -32.33
N LYS A 5 -46.65 -36.67 -33.64
CA LYS A 5 -45.49 -35.97 -34.21
C LYS A 5 -45.53 -34.44 -34.05
N LYS A 6 -46.72 -33.81 -33.99
CA LYS A 6 -46.85 -32.35 -33.83
C LYS A 6 -46.61 -31.91 -32.37
N GLY A 7 -47.17 -32.65 -31.40
CA GLY A 7 -46.93 -32.38 -29.97
C GLY A 7 -45.46 -32.53 -29.57
N LYS A 8 -44.78 -33.58 -30.07
CA LYS A 8 -43.34 -33.78 -29.82
C LYS A 8 -42.46 -32.65 -30.38
N LYS A 9 -42.83 -32.05 -31.53
CA LYS A 9 -42.11 -30.90 -32.10
C LYS A 9 -42.27 -29.62 -31.28
N ILE A 10 -43.48 -29.37 -30.75
CA ILE A 10 -43.74 -28.21 -29.88
C ILE A 10 -43.00 -28.35 -28.56
N VAL A 11 -43.06 -29.53 -27.92
CA VAL A 11 -42.31 -29.81 -26.68
C VAL A 11 -40.81 -29.66 -26.90
N PHE A 12 -40.27 -30.19 -28.01
CA PHE A 12 -38.86 -30.01 -28.35
C PHE A 12 -38.48 -28.52 -28.50
N LEU A 13 -39.32 -27.72 -29.16
CA LEU A 13 -39.06 -26.29 -29.35
C LEU A 13 -39.11 -25.51 -28.03
N ILE A 14 -40.04 -25.85 -27.13
CA ILE A 14 -40.10 -25.27 -25.77
C ILE A 14 -38.85 -25.61 -24.97
N VAL A 15 -38.41 -26.88 -25.00
CA VAL A 15 -37.17 -27.30 -24.32
C VAL A 15 -35.96 -26.58 -24.89
N LEU A 16 -35.87 -26.43 -26.22
CA LEU A 16 -34.78 -25.70 -26.85
C LEU A 16 -34.77 -24.21 -26.44
N LEU A 17 -35.92 -23.55 -26.42
CA LEU A 17 -36.04 -22.16 -25.96
C LEU A 17 -35.67 -22.02 -24.47
N ALA A 18 -36.10 -22.96 -23.63
CA ALA A 18 -35.73 -22.98 -22.22
C ALA A 18 -34.22 -23.15 -22.02
N LEU A 19 -33.57 -24.00 -22.82
CA LEU A 19 -32.12 -24.17 -22.80
C LEU A 19 -31.39 -22.90 -23.25
N ILE A 20 -31.85 -22.24 -24.31
CA ILE A 20 -31.27 -20.96 -24.76
C ILE A 20 -31.40 -19.91 -23.66
N ALA A 21 -32.59 -19.78 -23.05
CA ALA A 21 -32.82 -18.86 -21.95
C ALA A 21 -31.89 -19.16 -20.75
N ALA A 22 -31.75 -20.44 -20.39
CA ALA A 22 -30.85 -20.88 -19.32
C ALA A 22 -29.39 -20.51 -19.63
N VAL A 23 -28.92 -20.74 -20.85
CA VAL A 23 -27.56 -20.36 -21.30
C VAL A 23 -27.38 -18.85 -21.26
N SER A 24 -28.37 -18.05 -21.69
CA SER A 24 -28.31 -16.59 -21.63
C SER A 24 -28.22 -16.08 -20.18
N VAL A 25 -29.04 -16.64 -19.28
CA VAL A 25 -29.00 -16.29 -17.85
C VAL A 25 -27.66 -16.68 -17.24
N PHE A 26 -27.17 -17.89 -17.52
CA PHE A 26 -25.87 -18.36 -17.04
C PHE A 26 -24.73 -17.46 -17.54
N GLY A 27 -24.74 -17.09 -18.83
CA GLY A 27 -23.77 -16.15 -19.39
C GLY A 27 -23.77 -14.80 -18.67
N LYS A 28 -24.95 -14.23 -18.40
CA LYS A 28 -25.08 -12.97 -17.64
C LYS A 28 -24.50 -13.07 -16.22
N LEU A 29 -24.66 -14.23 -15.56
CA LEU A 29 -24.13 -14.46 -14.21
C LEU A 29 -22.60 -14.64 -14.22
N VAL A 30 -22.05 -15.36 -15.20
CA VAL A 30 -20.60 -15.57 -15.35
C VAL A 30 -19.87 -14.27 -15.70
N PHE A 31 -20.42 -13.47 -16.61
CA PHE A 31 -19.82 -12.20 -17.05
C PHE A 31 -20.20 -10.99 -16.18
N TRP A 32 -20.82 -11.23 -15.03
CA TRP A 32 -21.11 -10.19 -14.06
C TRP A 32 -19.82 -9.50 -13.59
N GLN A 33 -19.78 -8.17 -13.65
CA GLN A 33 -18.59 -7.35 -13.32
C GLN A 33 -17.32 -7.72 -14.13
N SER A 34 -17.48 -8.26 -15.34
CA SER A 34 -16.35 -8.57 -16.25
C SER A 34 -15.49 -7.36 -16.62
N SER A 35 -16.01 -6.14 -16.49
CA SER A 35 -15.28 -4.88 -16.71
C SER A 35 -14.54 -4.36 -15.47
N TYR A 36 -14.59 -5.06 -14.34
CA TYR A 36 -13.92 -4.65 -13.12
C TYR A 36 -12.41 -4.51 -13.34
N SER A 37 -11.85 -3.42 -12.82
CA SER A 37 -10.42 -3.13 -12.83
C SER A 37 -10.00 -2.72 -11.43
N VAL A 38 -8.79 -3.14 -11.05
CA VAL A 38 -8.20 -2.79 -9.76
C VAL A 38 -7.64 -1.37 -9.84
N PRO A 39 -7.90 -0.49 -8.86
CA PRO A 39 -7.27 0.82 -8.77
C PRO A 39 -5.74 0.71 -8.77
N LYS A 40 -5.05 1.76 -9.21
CA LYS A 40 -3.59 1.79 -9.16
C LYS A 40 -3.13 2.14 -7.75
N TYR A 41 -2.54 1.17 -7.05
CA TYR A 41 -1.90 1.41 -5.77
C TYR A 41 -0.41 1.70 -5.94
N LYS A 42 0.14 2.55 -5.07
CA LYS A 42 1.57 2.83 -4.96
C LYS A 42 1.98 2.68 -3.50
N PHE A 43 3.08 1.99 -3.27
CA PHE A 43 3.63 1.83 -1.93
C PHE A 43 4.06 3.18 -1.35
N SER A 44 3.54 3.51 -0.17
CA SER A 44 3.75 4.80 0.49
C SER A 44 4.81 4.73 1.59
N VAL A 45 5.44 5.88 1.86
CA VAL A 45 6.38 6.04 2.98
C VAL A 45 5.68 5.82 4.32
N GLY A 46 4.44 6.29 4.46
CA GLY A 46 3.66 6.08 5.69
C GLY A 46 3.42 4.60 6.01
N LEU A 47 3.15 3.78 4.98
CA LEU A 47 3.04 2.32 5.14
C LEU A 47 4.38 1.69 5.52
N PHE A 48 5.47 2.12 4.87
CA PHE A 48 6.81 1.68 5.21
C PHE A 48 7.14 1.97 6.68
N ASP A 49 7.00 3.22 7.13
CA ASP A 49 7.26 3.64 8.51
C ASP A 49 6.45 2.86 9.53
N LYS A 50 5.18 2.58 9.21
CA LYS A 50 4.30 1.77 10.07
C LYS A 50 4.83 0.35 10.24
N ILE A 51 5.27 -0.29 9.16
CA ILE A 51 5.85 -1.65 9.18
C ILE A 51 7.18 -1.66 9.94
N ILE A 52 8.05 -0.67 9.70
CA ILE A 52 9.35 -0.53 10.37
C ILE A 52 9.16 -0.34 11.88
N LYS A 53 8.32 0.60 12.32
CA LYS A 53 8.05 0.81 13.75
C LYS A 53 7.51 -0.43 14.46
N ALA A 54 6.63 -1.18 13.78
CA ALA A 54 6.12 -2.44 14.31
C ALA A 54 7.24 -3.50 14.40
N GLN A 55 8.14 -3.59 13.42
CA GLN A 55 9.25 -4.54 13.45
C GLN A 55 10.35 -4.15 14.46
N ASP A 56 10.65 -2.87 14.66
CA ASP A 56 11.62 -2.39 15.66
C ASP A 56 11.16 -2.70 17.09
N SER A 57 9.85 -2.65 17.32
CA SER A 57 9.22 -2.92 18.62
C SER A 57 8.82 -4.38 18.82
N GLY A 58 8.74 -5.19 17.75
CA GLY A 58 8.10 -6.51 17.79
C GLY A 58 6.57 -6.43 17.98
N GLY A 59 5.97 -5.31 17.56
CA GLY A 59 4.57 -4.98 17.73
C GLY A 59 3.68 -5.40 16.55
N THR A 60 2.44 -4.91 16.57
CA THR A 60 1.44 -5.17 15.52
C THR A 60 1.22 -3.92 14.67
N ALA A 61 1.39 -4.05 13.36
CA ALA A 61 0.97 -3.05 12.40
C ALA A 61 -0.50 -3.27 12.03
N GLU A 62 -1.32 -2.23 12.16
CA GLU A 62 -2.70 -2.23 11.67
C GLU A 62 -2.75 -1.64 10.27
N LEU A 63 -3.05 -2.47 9.27
CA LEU A 63 -3.12 -2.06 7.88
C LEU A 63 -4.58 -1.92 7.45
N THR A 64 -4.90 -0.75 6.88
CA THR A 64 -6.17 -0.51 6.19
C THR A 64 -6.25 -1.29 4.87
N GLU A 65 -7.44 -1.40 4.28
CA GLU A 65 -7.63 -2.01 2.96
C GLU A 65 -6.70 -1.41 1.89
N ASP A 66 -6.59 -0.08 1.84
CA ASP A 66 -5.70 0.63 0.90
C ASP A 66 -4.24 0.24 1.11
N GLU A 67 -3.77 0.18 2.36
CA GLU A 67 -2.41 -0.22 2.69
C GLU A 67 -2.13 -1.69 2.35
N VAL A 68 -3.08 -2.59 2.59
CA VAL A 68 -2.97 -3.99 2.17
C VAL A 68 -2.83 -4.08 0.65
N ASN A 69 -3.62 -3.31 -0.10
CA ASN A 69 -3.56 -3.30 -1.55
C ASN A 69 -2.28 -2.65 -2.09
N GLN A 70 -1.68 -1.68 -1.38
CA GLN A 70 -0.34 -1.19 -1.67
C GLN A 70 0.70 -2.33 -1.57
N VAL A 71 0.65 -3.17 -0.53
CA VAL A 71 1.54 -4.34 -0.41
C VAL A 71 1.28 -5.35 -1.53
N ILE A 72 0.02 -5.70 -1.79
CA ILE A 72 -0.33 -6.65 -2.86
C ILE A 72 0.19 -6.16 -4.22
N SER A 73 0.10 -4.86 -4.51
CA SER A 73 0.57 -4.29 -5.78
C SER A 73 2.07 -4.48 -6.04
N LEU A 74 2.88 -4.65 -5.00
CA LEU A 74 4.31 -4.93 -5.13
C LEU A 74 4.58 -6.32 -5.72
N TYR A 75 3.68 -7.28 -5.47
CA TYR A 75 3.83 -8.68 -5.86
C TYR A 75 2.86 -9.11 -6.97
N SER A 76 1.74 -8.41 -7.13
CA SER A 76 0.70 -8.70 -8.12
C SER A 76 0.97 -7.95 -9.43
N LYS A 77 1.80 -8.55 -10.30
CA LYS A 77 1.94 -8.13 -11.70
C LYS A 77 0.99 -8.94 -12.58
N GLU A 78 0.59 -8.38 -13.72
CA GLU A 78 -0.18 -9.12 -14.72
C GLU A 78 0.54 -10.43 -15.05
N TYR A 79 -0.18 -11.55 -14.90
CA TYR A 79 0.35 -12.88 -15.09
C TYR A 79 -0.41 -13.58 -16.21
N LYS A 80 0.33 -14.13 -17.19
CA LYS A 80 -0.22 -14.89 -18.32
C LYS A 80 0.25 -16.32 -18.26
N SER A 81 -0.68 -17.26 -18.39
CA SER A 81 -0.40 -18.69 -18.42
C SER A 81 -1.35 -19.39 -19.38
N GLY A 82 -0.84 -19.73 -20.56
CA GLY A 82 -1.63 -20.30 -21.65
C GLY A 82 -2.79 -19.39 -22.03
N SER A 83 -4.02 -19.89 -21.87
CA SER A 83 -5.25 -19.16 -22.19
C SER A 83 -5.78 -18.27 -21.07
N ILE A 84 -5.12 -18.26 -19.90
CA ILE A 84 -5.53 -17.47 -18.73
C ILE A 84 -4.63 -16.25 -18.56
N THR A 85 -5.23 -15.08 -18.36
CA THR A 85 -4.54 -13.88 -17.87
C THR A 85 -5.16 -13.48 -16.54
N VAL A 86 -4.34 -13.33 -15.50
CA VAL A 86 -4.70 -12.65 -14.26
C VAL A 86 -4.20 -11.21 -14.38
N LYS A 87 -5.10 -10.24 -14.41
CA LYS A 87 -4.74 -8.84 -14.69
C LYS A 87 -4.15 -8.15 -13.46
N ALA A 88 -4.81 -8.35 -12.31
CA ALA A 88 -4.42 -7.79 -11.02
C ALA A 88 -5.13 -8.56 -9.89
N VAL A 89 -4.77 -8.24 -8.65
CA VAL A 89 -5.43 -8.73 -7.44
C VAL A 89 -5.69 -7.53 -6.52
N GLN A 90 -6.92 -7.42 -6.01
CA GLN A 90 -7.28 -6.54 -4.91
C GLN A 90 -7.82 -7.38 -3.75
N ALA A 91 -7.53 -6.97 -2.53
CA ALA A 91 -8.15 -7.49 -1.32
C ALA A 91 -9.15 -6.47 -0.75
N GLY A 92 -10.25 -6.95 -0.22
CA GLY A 92 -11.13 -6.24 0.70
C GLY A 92 -11.12 -6.92 2.07
N LEU A 93 -11.39 -6.14 3.11
CA LEU A 93 -11.37 -6.59 4.50
C LEU A 93 -12.75 -6.42 5.12
N GLU A 94 -13.36 -7.51 5.59
CA GLU A 94 -14.70 -7.46 6.17
C GLU A 94 -14.81 -8.47 7.32
N GLY A 95 -15.10 -7.98 8.52
CA GLY A 95 -15.25 -8.82 9.71
C GLY A 95 -13.95 -9.54 10.08
N ASP A 96 -13.92 -10.86 9.98
CA ASP A 96 -12.74 -11.71 10.19
C ASP A 96 -12.19 -12.30 8.88
N LYS A 97 -12.67 -11.81 7.72
CA LYS A 97 -12.39 -12.38 6.40
C LYS A 97 -11.66 -11.41 5.49
N ILE A 98 -10.86 -12.00 4.60
CA ILE A 98 -10.28 -11.32 3.44
C ILE A 98 -11.01 -11.77 2.18
N LYS A 99 -11.34 -10.81 1.33
CA LYS A 99 -12.02 -11.04 0.06
C LYS A 99 -11.15 -10.58 -1.10
N PHE A 100 -10.80 -11.48 -2.01
CA PHE A 100 -10.03 -11.18 -3.19
C PHE A 100 -10.91 -10.91 -4.40
N TYR A 101 -10.58 -9.87 -5.15
CA TYR A 101 -11.14 -9.50 -6.44
C TYR A 101 -10.03 -9.64 -7.49
N ILE A 102 -10.23 -10.55 -8.44
CA ILE A 102 -9.19 -11.00 -9.37
C ILE A 102 -9.73 -10.89 -10.80
N PRO A 103 -9.70 -9.69 -11.41
CA PRO A 103 -10.06 -9.53 -12.80
C PRO A 103 -9.14 -10.37 -13.68
N SER A 104 -9.76 -11.24 -14.48
CA SER A 104 -9.06 -12.25 -15.27
C SER A 104 -9.63 -12.32 -16.69
N SER A 105 -8.91 -12.96 -17.60
CA SER A 105 -9.45 -13.36 -18.89
C SER A 105 -9.13 -14.82 -19.22
N TYR A 106 -10.08 -15.49 -19.88
CA TYR A 106 -9.91 -16.82 -20.44
C TYR A 106 -10.27 -16.80 -21.93
N LYS A 107 -9.32 -17.11 -22.83
CA LYS A 107 -9.53 -17.06 -24.30
C LYS A 107 -10.25 -15.77 -24.76
N SER A 108 -9.77 -14.62 -24.30
CA SER A 108 -10.33 -13.28 -24.58
C SER A 108 -11.64 -12.93 -23.88
N PHE A 109 -12.27 -13.86 -23.14
CA PHE A 109 -13.43 -13.55 -22.32
C PHE A 109 -12.99 -12.99 -20.97
N ASN A 110 -13.38 -11.77 -20.65
CA ASN A 110 -13.11 -11.15 -19.35
C ASN A 110 -14.10 -11.66 -18.31
N VAL A 111 -13.59 -12.03 -17.13
CA VAL A 111 -14.38 -12.47 -15.99
C VAL A 111 -13.78 -11.90 -14.70
N LEU A 112 -14.62 -11.71 -13.69
CA LEU A 112 -14.16 -11.41 -12.34
C LEU A 112 -14.18 -12.70 -11.52
N LEU A 113 -13.01 -13.12 -11.06
CA LEU A 113 -12.91 -14.17 -10.04
C LEU A 113 -12.95 -13.51 -8.67
N THR A 114 -13.73 -14.07 -7.75
CA THR A 114 -13.73 -13.61 -6.36
C THR A 114 -13.58 -14.79 -5.41
N SER A 115 -12.85 -14.58 -4.31
CA SER A 115 -12.68 -15.57 -3.25
C SER A 115 -12.80 -14.86 -1.91
N GLU A 116 -13.42 -15.49 -0.93
CA GLU A 116 -13.51 -14.97 0.44
C GLU A 116 -13.09 -16.08 1.40
N GLY A 117 -12.41 -15.72 2.48
CA GLY A 117 -11.93 -16.69 3.46
C GLY A 117 -11.12 -16.07 4.58
N SER A 118 -10.64 -16.92 5.49
CA SER A 118 -9.77 -16.52 6.58
C SER A 118 -8.29 -16.55 6.17
N ILE A 119 -7.49 -15.68 6.76
CA ILE A 119 -6.04 -15.65 6.60
C ILE A 119 -5.35 -15.77 7.95
N SER A 120 -4.27 -16.54 8.02
CA SER A 120 -3.49 -16.73 9.24
C SER A 120 -2.01 -16.98 8.94
N LYS A 121 -1.18 -16.91 9.99
CA LYS A 121 0.22 -17.32 9.95
C LYS A 121 0.36 -18.71 10.56
N GLU A 122 1.10 -19.60 9.89
CA GLU A 122 1.47 -20.92 10.41
C GLU A 122 2.96 -21.18 10.13
N LYS A 123 3.81 -21.19 11.16
CA LYS A 123 5.28 -21.38 11.05
C LYS A 123 5.91 -20.45 10.00
N ASP A 124 6.41 -20.99 8.89
CA ASP A 124 7.01 -20.25 7.75
C ASP A 124 6.06 -20.05 6.57
N LYS A 125 4.74 -20.17 6.81
CA LYS A 125 3.70 -20.03 5.79
C LYS A 125 2.65 -19.01 6.22
N ILE A 126 2.06 -18.33 5.24
CA ILE A 126 0.77 -17.66 5.36
C ILE A 126 -0.27 -18.61 4.79
N LYS A 127 -1.33 -18.89 5.55
CA LYS A 127 -2.40 -19.80 5.16
C LYS A 127 -3.65 -18.99 4.83
N TYR A 128 -4.20 -19.23 3.65
CA TYR A 128 -5.51 -18.72 3.24
C TYR A 128 -6.48 -19.89 3.08
N THR A 129 -7.59 -19.84 3.82
CA THR A 129 -8.62 -20.88 3.81
C THR A 129 -9.92 -20.28 3.24
N PRO A 130 -10.24 -20.54 1.97
CA PRO A 130 -11.41 -19.95 1.32
C PRO A 130 -12.72 -20.62 1.75
N ASP A 131 -13.70 -19.78 2.04
CA ASP A 131 -15.09 -20.15 2.26
C ASP A 131 -15.79 -20.44 0.92
N TYR A 132 -15.46 -19.68 -0.13
CA TYR A 132 -15.96 -19.92 -1.48
C TYR A 132 -15.04 -19.33 -2.57
N PHE A 133 -15.26 -19.81 -3.80
CA PHE A 133 -14.78 -19.18 -5.03
C PHE A 133 -15.96 -18.87 -5.95
N LYS A 134 -15.93 -17.75 -6.66
CA LYS A 134 -16.94 -17.39 -7.66
C LYS A 134 -16.28 -16.91 -8.96
N VAL A 135 -16.99 -17.14 -10.07
CA VAL A 135 -16.78 -16.44 -11.34
C VAL A 135 -18.03 -15.61 -11.64
N GLY A 136 -17.88 -14.29 -11.66
CA GLY A 136 -19.01 -13.37 -11.60
C GLY A 136 -19.89 -13.68 -10.37
N LYS A 137 -21.12 -14.15 -10.61
CA LYS A 137 -22.06 -14.57 -9.54
C LYS A 137 -22.14 -16.08 -9.31
N ILE A 138 -21.45 -16.89 -10.12
CA ILE A 138 -21.52 -18.35 -10.03
C ILE A 138 -20.50 -18.87 -9.04
N THR A 139 -20.96 -19.52 -7.97
CA THR A 139 -20.09 -20.23 -7.02
C THR A 139 -19.53 -21.50 -7.65
N LEU A 140 -18.22 -21.68 -7.52
CA LEU A 140 -17.52 -22.86 -8.01
C LEU A 140 -17.32 -23.88 -6.88
N PRO A 141 -17.35 -25.19 -7.18
CA PRO A 141 -17.00 -26.21 -6.20
C PRO A 141 -15.56 -26.00 -5.70
N LYS A 142 -15.38 -25.90 -4.37
CA LYS A 142 -14.06 -25.67 -3.76
C LYS A 142 -13.05 -26.74 -4.16
N SER A 143 -13.42 -28.01 -4.11
CA SER A 143 -12.58 -29.14 -4.52
C SER A 143 -12.05 -28.99 -5.95
N TYR A 144 -12.92 -28.62 -6.89
CA TYR A 144 -12.54 -28.40 -8.28
C TYR A 144 -11.52 -27.26 -8.41
N VAL A 145 -11.74 -26.13 -7.74
CA VAL A 145 -10.81 -24.99 -7.79
C VAL A 145 -9.47 -25.36 -7.16
N MET A 146 -9.48 -26.02 -6.01
CA MET A 146 -8.26 -26.43 -5.30
C MET A 146 -7.42 -27.42 -6.11
N GLU A 147 -8.06 -28.42 -6.74
CA GLU A 147 -7.39 -29.38 -7.62
C GLU A 147 -6.76 -28.68 -8.84
N LYS A 148 -7.47 -27.73 -9.46
CA LYS A 148 -6.90 -26.97 -10.60
C LYS A 148 -5.80 -26.00 -10.18
N LEU A 149 -5.87 -25.47 -8.96
CA LEU A 149 -4.87 -24.57 -8.42
C LEU A 149 -3.59 -25.32 -8.05
N SER A 150 -3.69 -26.50 -7.42
CA SER A 150 -2.53 -27.30 -7.02
C SER A 150 -1.61 -27.64 -8.19
N GLY A 151 -2.17 -27.95 -9.37
CA GLY A 151 -1.40 -28.20 -10.59
C GLY A 151 -0.79 -26.95 -11.25
N ARG A 152 -1.05 -25.74 -10.73
CA ARG A 152 -0.61 -24.46 -11.30
C ARG A 152 0.29 -23.64 -10.35
N LEU A 153 0.21 -23.87 -9.05
CA LEU A 153 1.08 -23.21 -8.09
C LEU A 153 2.51 -23.78 -8.22
N LYS A 154 3.51 -22.89 -8.17
CA LYS A 154 4.94 -23.22 -8.16
C LYS A 154 5.60 -22.59 -6.93
N ASP A 155 6.76 -23.12 -6.54
CA ASP A 155 7.82 -22.69 -5.60
C ASP A 155 7.49 -21.83 -4.36
N ARG A 156 6.56 -20.87 -4.44
CA ARG A 156 6.17 -19.93 -3.39
C ARG A 156 4.76 -20.15 -2.84
N ALA A 157 3.95 -20.97 -3.50
CA ALA A 157 2.61 -21.31 -3.04
C ALA A 157 2.30 -22.79 -3.27
N ALA A 158 1.44 -23.35 -2.43
CA ALA A 158 0.94 -24.72 -2.57
C ALA A 158 -0.51 -24.79 -2.08
N VAL A 159 -1.20 -25.87 -2.44
CA VAL A 159 -2.48 -26.24 -1.83
C VAL A 159 -2.20 -27.31 -0.78
N GLU A 160 -2.60 -27.06 0.46
CA GLU A 160 -2.53 -27.99 1.58
C GLU A 160 -3.95 -28.20 2.13
N GLN A 161 -4.48 -29.41 1.94
CA GLN A 161 -5.89 -29.73 2.25
C GLN A 161 -6.83 -28.74 1.54
N ASP A 162 -7.61 -27.97 2.31
CA ASP A 162 -8.56 -26.97 1.83
C ASP A 162 -8.01 -25.54 1.92
N SER A 163 -6.69 -25.38 1.91
CA SER A 163 -6.05 -24.06 2.05
C SER A 163 -4.97 -23.83 1.01
N VAL A 164 -4.82 -22.56 0.63
CA VAL A 164 -3.68 -22.08 -0.15
C VAL A 164 -2.65 -21.58 0.84
N VAL A 165 -1.44 -22.14 0.80
CA VAL A 165 -0.33 -21.71 1.65
C VAL A 165 0.72 -21.00 0.82
N PHE A 166 1.24 -19.91 1.35
CA PHE A 166 2.30 -19.11 0.74
C PHE A 166 3.53 -19.15 1.65
N SER A 167 4.70 -19.46 1.10
CA SER A 167 5.93 -19.39 1.89
C SER A 167 6.25 -17.94 2.23
N THR A 168 6.60 -17.68 3.50
CA THR A 168 7.14 -16.38 3.90
C THR A 168 8.65 -16.26 3.63
N LYS A 169 9.27 -17.29 3.04
CA LYS A 169 10.67 -17.23 2.60
C LYS A 169 10.83 -16.16 1.51
N GLY A 170 11.75 -15.23 1.74
CA GLY A 170 11.95 -14.09 0.85
C GLY A 170 10.91 -12.99 1.01
N ILE A 171 10.26 -12.88 2.18
CA ILE A 171 9.64 -11.63 2.62
C ILE A 171 10.62 -10.99 3.62
N PRO A 172 11.05 -9.73 3.44
CA PRO A 172 12.11 -9.12 4.25
C PRO A 172 11.65 -8.69 5.65
N VAL A 173 10.46 -9.12 6.08
CA VAL A 173 9.89 -8.85 7.41
C VAL A 173 9.52 -10.15 8.11
N GLY A 174 9.80 -10.22 9.41
CA GLY A 174 9.51 -11.41 10.22
C GLY A 174 8.06 -11.43 10.68
N ILE A 175 7.14 -11.97 9.89
CA ILE A 175 5.71 -12.02 10.30
C ILE A 175 5.50 -13.18 11.29
N THR A 176 4.99 -12.88 12.48
CA THR A 176 4.70 -13.89 13.53
C THR A 176 3.22 -14.21 13.63
N ALA A 177 2.34 -13.22 13.41
CA ALA A 177 0.90 -13.42 13.37
C ALA A 177 0.25 -12.55 12.28
N LEU A 178 -0.88 -13.03 11.77
CA LEU A 178 -1.66 -12.39 10.72
C LEU A 178 -3.13 -12.68 10.97
N SER A 179 -3.98 -11.66 10.98
CA SER A 179 -5.44 -11.82 11.13
C SER A 179 -6.20 -10.61 10.60
N VAL A 180 -7.45 -10.80 10.20
CA VAL A 180 -8.35 -9.69 9.85
C VAL A 180 -9.25 -9.39 11.05
N LYS A 181 -9.44 -8.12 11.35
CA LYS A 181 -10.35 -7.65 12.39
C LYS A 181 -11.05 -6.36 11.94
N GLY A 182 -12.34 -6.47 11.67
CA GLY A 182 -13.13 -5.38 11.11
C GLY A 182 -12.69 -5.06 9.69
N ASP A 183 -12.27 -3.83 9.47
CA ASP A 183 -11.77 -3.27 8.20
C ASP A 183 -10.23 -3.24 8.12
N LYS A 184 -9.55 -3.95 9.03
CA LYS A 184 -8.10 -3.92 9.18
C LYS A 184 -7.47 -5.30 9.14
N LEU A 185 -6.27 -5.36 8.56
CA LEU A 185 -5.36 -6.50 8.64
C LEU A 185 -4.34 -6.22 9.73
N LEU A 186 -4.32 -7.06 10.75
CA LEU A 186 -3.35 -7.03 11.85
C LEU A 186 -2.16 -7.91 11.47
N VAL A 187 -0.98 -7.29 11.38
CA VAL A 187 0.28 -7.96 11.07
C VAL A 187 1.22 -7.82 12.27
N THR A 188 1.41 -8.89 13.03
CA THR A 188 2.37 -8.90 14.13
C THR A 188 3.74 -9.28 13.59
N LEU A 189 4.74 -8.48 13.94
CA LEU A 189 6.11 -8.61 13.44
C LEU A 189 7.04 -9.02 14.57
N GLU A 190 8.04 -9.83 14.23
CA GLU A 190 9.13 -10.20 15.11
C GLU A 190 10.05 -8.99 15.33
N LYS A 191 10.52 -8.81 16.56
CA LYS A 191 11.50 -7.77 16.85
C LYS A 191 12.81 -8.08 16.13
N ARG A 192 13.19 -7.23 15.17
CA ARG A 192 14.46 -7.34 14.43
C ARG A 192 15.10 -5.97 14.34
N GLN A 193 16.40 -5.88 14.59
CA GLN A 193 17.16 -4.68 14.21
C GLN A 193 17.15 -4.59 12.69
N ILE A 194 16.50 -3.54 12.18
CA ILE A 194 16.30 -3.37 10.75
C ILE A 194 17.58 -2.83 10.14
N ASP A 195 18.29 -3.69 9.43
CA ASP A 195 19.24 -3.24 8.43
C ASP A 195 18.47 -2.91 7.15
N ILE A 196 18.05 -1.64 7.07
CA ILE A 196 17.32 -1.06 5.95
C ILE A 196 18.07 -1.33 4.64
N GLU A 197 19.40 -1.26 4.66
CA GLU A 197 20.25 -1.44 3.48
C GLU A 197 20.20 -2.88 2.95
N ASN A 198 20.17 -3.87 3.86
CA ASN A 198 20.09 -5.29 3.51
C ASN A 198 18.67 -5.74 3.13
N MET A 199 17.60 -5.18 3.71
CA MET A 199 16.22 -5.46 3.26
C MET A 199 15.96 -5.03 1.81
N LEU A 200 16.73 -4.07 1.31
CA LEU A 200 16.45 -3.38 0.05
C LEU A 200 17.39 -3.80 -1.10
N LYS A 201 18.58 -4.31 -0.79
CA LYS A 201 19.53 -4.84 -1.79
C LYS A 201 19.09 -6.14 -2.48
N GLY A 202 18.09 -6.86 -1.94
CA GLY A 202 17.76 -8.21 -2.40
C GLY A 202 16.53 -8.39 -3.30
N GLN A 203 15.50 -7.51 -3.24
CA GLN A 203 14.19 -7.88 -3.80
C GLN A 203 13.32 -6.77 -4.40
N PHE A 204 13.72 -5.50 -4.34
CA PHE A 204 12.85 -4.39 -4.79
C PHE A 204 13.60 -3.25 -5.49
N ASP A 205 13.73 -3.34 -6.82
CA ASP A 205 14.14 -2.19 -7.64
C ASP A 205 13.19 -0.98 -7.46
N SER A 206 11.91 -1.23 -7.14
CA SER A 206 10.87 -0.21 -6.93
C SER A 206 10.94 0.51 -5.57
N LEU A 207 11.77 0.03 -4.64
CA LEU A 207 11.97 0.68 -3.34
C LEU A 207 13.30 1.44 -3.27
N LYS A 208 14.18 1.32 -4.29
CA LYS A 208 15.49 2.01 -4.36
C LYS A 208 15.38 3.52 -4.17
N ASP A 209 14.31 4.13 -4.67
CA ASP A 209 14.06 5.57 -4.52
C ASP A 209 13.65 5.97 -3.10
N ILE A 210 12.95 5.10 -2.37
CA ILE A 210 12.57 5.31 -0.96
C ILE A 210 13.80 5.16 -0.04
N VAL A 211 14.75 4.27 -0.37
CA VAL A 211 15.96 4.02 0.45
C VAL A 211 16.91 5.20 0.50
N LYS A 212 17.05 5.93 -0.60
CA LYS A 212 17.89 7.14 -0.63
C LYS A 212 17.41 8.19 0.37
N ASP A 213 16.12 8.22 0.67
CA ASP A 213 15.53 9.14 1.64
C ASP A 213 15.66 8.67 3.11
N LEU A 214 15.89 7.37 3.36
CA LEU A 214 16.05 6.81 4.71
C LEU A 214 17.49 6.79 5.26
N ASN A 215 18.52 6.74 4.40
CA ASN A 215 19.94 6.70 4.82
C ASN A 215 20.48 8.01 5.45
N LEU A 216 19.60 8.97 5.77
CA LEU A 216 19.93 10.21 6.48
C LEU A 216 19.61 10.16 7.99
N PHE A 217 18.97 9.10 8.50
CA PHE A 217 18.49 9.04 9.88
C PHE A 217 19.32 8.15 10.84
N THR A 218 20.26 7.34 10.36
CA THR A 218 20.95 6.33 11.20
C THR A 218 22.36 6.70 11.68
N LYS A 219 22.78 7.96 11.58
CA LYS A 219 24.13 8.39 12.02
C LYS A 219 24.14 9.50 13.06
N THR A 220 23.44 9.30 14.17
CA THR A 220 23.69 10.06 15.40
C THR A 220 23.14 9.27 16.58
N ASN A 221 24.00 8.49 17.25
CA ASN A 221 24.01 8.43 18.71
C ASN A 221 25.23 7.65 19.22
N GLY A 222 26.20 8.42 19.71
CA GLY A 222 27.19 7.97 20.68
C GLY A 222 27.45 9.14 21.63
N GLY A 223 27.17 8.94 22.92
CA GLY A 223 27.81 9.67 24.01
C GLY A 223 27.00 10.73 24.78
N THR A 224 26.48 10.29 25.93
CA THR A 224 26.69 10.90 27.28
C THR A 224 25.74 12.02 27.79
N SER A 225 24.79 11.55 28.61
CA SER A 225 24.47 11.92 30.01
C SER A 225 24.61 13.35 30.55
N ALA A 226 23.49 13.86 31.08
CA ALA A 226 23.24 14.55 32.36
C ALA A 226 22.00 15.44 32.17
N GLY A 227 20.97 15.54 33.01
CA GLY A 227 20.71 15.16 34.39
C GLY A 227 19.63 16.15 34.89
N SER A 228 18.73 15.70 35.78
CA SER A 228 17.75 16.50 36.55
C SER A 228 16.61 17.19 35.78
N GLU A 229 15.40 17.38 36.31
CA GLU A 229 14.67 16.82 37.45
C GLU A 229 13.25 17.44 37.41
N THR A 230 12.24 16.62 37.74
CA THR A 230 11.00 16.94 38.48
C THR A 230 10.08 18.12 38.12
N GLY A 231 8.77 17.81 38.07
CA GLY A 231 7.68 18.67 38.54
C GLY A 231 6.44 18.67 37.62
N LYS A 232 5.44 17.78 37.78
CA LYS A 232 4.16 17.98 38.54
C LYS A 232 3.43 19.29 38.13
N THR A 233 2.14 19.41 37.80
CA THR A 233 0.91 18.61 38.02
C THR A 233 -0.26 19.33 37.32
N GLY A 234 -1.30 18.59 36.89
CA GLY A 234 -2.70 19.05 36.75
C GLY A 234 -3.06 19.74 35.43
N GLY A 235 -4.11 19.40 34.67
CA GLY A 235 -5.37 18.75 34.99
C GLY A 235 -6.52 19.74 34.70
N GLY A 236 -7.30 19.55 33.63
CA GLY A 236 -8.46 20.41 33.36
C GLY A 236 -9.03 20.37 31.94
N THR A 237 -10.08 19.58 31.78
CA THR A 237 -11.02 19.41 30.65
C THR A 237 -11.63 20.71 30.08
N GLY A 238 -11.88 20.78 28.76
CA GLY A 238 -12.85 21.74 28.20
C GLY A 238 -12.80 21.99 26.69
N SER A 239 -13.86 21.61 25.98
CA SER A 239 -14.07 21.63 24.53
C SER A 239 -14.16 23.01 23.85
N THR A 240 -13.61 23.07 22.62
CA THR A 240 -14.19 23.58 21.35
C THR A 240 -14.69 25.04 21.22
N SER A 241 -13.92 25.86 20.47
CA SER A 241 -14.29 26.61 19.23
C SER A 241 -13.86 28.09 19.15
N LYS A 242 -13.02 28.35 18.13
CA LYS A 242 -12.82 29.55 17.25
C LYS A 242 -13.18 30.94 17.79
N ASN A 243 -12.18 31.81 17.97
CA ASN A 243 -11.85 32.88 17.00
C ASN A 243 -10.49 33.54 17.32
N GLU A 244 -9.83 34.04 16.29
CA GLU A 244 -8.53 34.72 16.33
C GLU A 244 -8.58 36.05 17.09
N THR A 245 -7.60 36.31 17.95
CA THR A 245 -6.85 37.58 18.01
C THR A 245 -5.54 37.35 18.78
N SER A 246 -4.46 37.75 18.13
CA SER A 246 -3.06 37.73 18.52
C SER A 246 -2.77 38.22 19.95
N SER A 247 -1.92 37.48 20.67
CA SER A 247 -0.77 38.02 21.42
C SER A 247 0.08 36.88 21.99
N GLY A 248 1.32 36.76 21.51
CA GLY A 248 2.48 36.43 22.34
C GLY A 248 2.74 34.97 22.70
N ASN A 249 3.14 34.18 21.71
CA ASN A 249 4.31 33.29 21.84
C ASN A 249 4.71 32.92 20.41
N ASP A 250 5.76 33.56 19.89
CA ASP A 250 6.31 33.36 18.54
C ASP A 250 6.92 31.96 18.41
N GLN A 251 6.08 30.93 18.38
CA GLN A 251 6.42 29.68 17.74
C GLN A 251 6.06 29.88 16.27
N GLN A 252 7.05 30.24 15.44
CA GLN A 252 6.84 30.39 13.99
C GLN A 252 6.08 29.17 13.45
N ASP A 253 4.86 29.39 12.96
CA ASP A 253 4.03 28.31 12.41
C ASP A 253 4.53 27.95 11.01
N PHE A 254 5.34 26.89 10.96
CA PHE A 254 5.87 26.37 9.71
C PHE A 254 4.91 25.44 8.96
N SER A 255 3.67 25.24 9.45
CA SER A 255 2.72 24.31 8.85
C SER A 255 2.35 24.67 7.40
N GLY A 256 2.30 25.96 7.06
CA GLY A 256 2.10 26.45 5.70
C GLY A 256 3.25 26.06 4.77
N VAL A 257 4.50 26.21 5.24
CA VAL A 257 5.71 25.86 4.50
C VAL A 257 5.80 24.35 4.27
N ILE A 258 5.46 23.54 5.26
CA ILE A 258 5.42 22.08 5.14
C ILE A 258 4.35 21.60 4.14
N LYS A 259 3.17 22.24 4.13
CA LYS A 259 2.13 21.93 3.13
C LYS A 259 2.59 22.29 1.73
N GLY A 260 3.20 23.47 1.55
CA GLY A 260 3.74 23.90 0.27
C GLY A 260 4.86 23.02 -0.25
N LEU A 261 5.76 22.58 0.63
CA LEU A 261 6.81 21.62 0.29
C LEU A 261 6.24 20.24 -0.11
N ASN A 262 5.19 19.76 0.57
CA ASN A 262 4.50 18.54 0.15
C ASN A 262 3.90 18.67 -1.26
N ALA A 263 3.27 19.80 -1.58
CA ALA A 263 2.75 20.08 -2.91
C ALA A 263 3.87 20.18 -3.96
N ALA A 264 4.97 20.86 -3.62
CA ALA A 264 6.17 20.93 -4.45
C ALA A 264 6.73 19.51 -4.73
N SER A 265 6.74 18.61 -3.74
CA SER A 265 7.15 17.21 -3.89
C SER A 265 6.28 16.44 -4.89
N GLY A 266 4.98 16.76 -4.94
CA GLY A 266 4.05 16.22 -5.93
C GLY A 266 4.29 16.74 -7.36
N SER A 267 4.90 17.92 -7.51
CA SER A 267 5.11 18.59 -8.80
C SER A 267 6.47 18.31 -9.46
N VAL A 268 7.43 17.75 -8.72
CA VAL A 268 8.75 17.36 -9.24
C VAL A 268 8.76 15.89 -9.71
N SER A 269 9.55 15.61 -10.73
CA SER A 269 9.52 14.32 -11.43
C SER A 269 10.58 13.34 -10.95
N THR A 270 11.69 13.81 -10.38
CA THR A 270 12.82 12.95 -9.99
C THR A 270 12.90 12.71 -8.49
N GLY A 271 13.35 11.52 -8.10
CA GLY A 271 13.57 11.17 -6.69
C GLY A 271 14.61 12.07 -6.00
N ALA A 272 15.60 12.55 -6.76
CA ALA A 272 16.61 13.47 -6.24
C ALA A 272 16.00 14.83 -5.85
N GLN A 273 15.05 15.35 -6.64
CA GLN A 273 14.33 16.59 -6.30
C GLN A 273 13.45 16.40 -5.06
N LYS A 274 12.76 15.27 -4.95
CA LYS A 274 11.90 14.93 -3.80
C LYS A 274 12.70 14.78 -2.51
N SER A 275 13.91 14.24 -2.61
CA SER A 275 14.83 14.11 -1.48
C SER A 275 15.24 15.47 -0.91
N VAL A 276 15.55 16.45 -1.78
CA VAL A 276 15.85 17.82 -1.35
C VAL A 276 14.65 18.44 -0.64
N ILE A 277 13.44 18.24 -1.16
CA ILE A 277 12.20 18.74 -0.54
C ILE A 277 11.92 18.07 0.81
N ALA A 278 12.15 16.77 0.93
CA ALA A 278 11.99 16.04 2.19
C ALA A 278 12.96 16.53 3.28
N GLN A 279 14.22 16.84 2.89
CA GLN A 279 15.18 17.45 3.80
C GLN A 279 14.76 18.86 4.23
N MET A 280 14.25 19.66 3.29
CA MET A 280 13.67 20.98 3.61
C MET A 280 12.51 20.85 4.60
N MET A 281 11.61 19.89 4.40
CA MET A 281 10.49 19.64 5.32
C MET A 281 10.96 19.25 6.72
N SER A 282 12.01 18.42 6.82
CA SER A 282 12.60 18.04 8.10
C SER A 282 13.21 19.23 8.83
N VAL A 283 13.98 20.05 8.11
CA VAL A 283 14.62 21.25 8.67
C VAL A 283 13.56 22.27 9.13
N VAL A 284 12.58 22.55 8.28
CA VAL A 284 11.46 23.44 8.57
C VAL A 284 10.59 22.92 9.71
N GLY A 285 10.36 21.60 9.78
CA GLY A 285 9.62 20.99 10.88
C GLY A 285 10.34 21.18 12.22
N ASN A 286 11.67 21.05 12.22
CA ASN A 286 12.51 21.24 13.40
C ASN A 286 12.71 22.71 13.79
N MET A 287 12.52 23.67 12.88
CA MET A 287 12.55 25.11 13.20
C MET A 287 11.42 25.56 14.12
N SER A 288 10.36 24.77 14.23
CA SER A 288 9.31 24.98 15.25
C SER A 288 9.87 24.88 16.70
N ASN A 289 11.09 24.36 16.86
CA ASN A 289 11.80 24.30 18.14
C ASN A 289 12.75 25.49 18.27
N SER A 290 12.54 26.32 19.30
CA SER A 290 13.35 27.50 19.64
C SER A 290 14.86 27.24 19.77
N SER A 291 15.27 26.01 20.05
CA SER A 291 16.69 25.63 20.24
C SER A 291 17.31 24.99 19.00
N TYR A 292 16.55 24.82 17.91
CA TYR A 292 17.06 24.23 16.68
C TYR A 292 17.88 25.26 15.89
N ASN A 293 19.11 24.89 15.52
CA ASN A 293 19.95 25.71 14.65
C ASN A 293 19.81 25.22 13.20
N PRO A 294 19.14 25.97 12.31
CA PRO A 294 19.00 25.63 10.89
C PRO A 294 20.32 25.38 10.18
N ARG A 295 21.36 26.15 10.54
CA ARG A 295 22.62 26.22 9.80
C ARG A 295 23.40 24.92 9.80
N SER A 296 23.18 24.05 10.80
CA SER A 296 23.81 22.73 10.84
C SER A 296 23.18 21.74 9.85
N ALA A 297 21.92 21.95 9.47
CA ALA A 297 21.18 21.10 8.54
C ALA A 297 21.05 21.67 7.11
N GLU A 298 21.28 22.98 6.93
CA GLU A 298 21.44 23.61 5.61
C GLU A 298 22.54 22.96 4.78
N GLY A 299 23.60 22.45 5.42
CA GLY A 299 24.71 21.78 4.75
C GLY A 299 24.30 20.51 3.99
N SER A 300 23.36 19.72 4.53
CA SER A 300 22.88 18.51 3.84
C SER A 300 21.97 18.85 2.67
N ILE A 301 21.12 19.87 2.82
CA ILE A 301 20.25 20.38 1.75
C ILE A 301 21.09 20.91 0.59
N ARG A 302 22.12 21.73 0.87
CA ARG A 302 23.05 22.25 -0.14
C ARG A 302 23.82 21.14 -0.85
N ALA A 303 24.27 20.12 -0.12
CA ALA A 303 24.97 18.98 -0.71
C ALA A 303 24.05 18.11 -1.59
N ALA A 304 22.79 17.92 -1.19
CA ALA A 304 21.80 17.18 -1.97
C ALA A 304 21.38 17.96 -3.23
N TYR A 305 21.12 19.26 -3.09
CA TYR A 305 20.83 20.17 -4.20
C TYR A 305 22.00 20.27 -5.17
N GLY A 306 23.24 20.33 -4.68
CA GLY A 306 24.45 20.42 -5.50
C GLY A 306 24.59 19.27 -6.50
N LYS A 307 24.09 18.08 -6.16
CA LYS A 307 24.12 16.85 -6.98
C LYS A 307 23.05 16.80 -8.08
N LEU A 308 22.09 17.72 -8.07
CA LEU A 308 21.08 17.82 -9.12
C LEU A 308 21.68 18.36 -10.41
N SER A 309 21.18 17.85 -11.54
CA SER A 309 21.47 18.44 -12.85
C SER A 309 20.91 19.88 -12.94
N PRO A 310 21.41 20.73 -13.86
CA PRO A 310 20.90 22.09 -14.04
C PRO A 310 19.38 22.14 -14.31
N GLN A 311 18.87 21.15 -15.05
CA GLN A 311 17.44 21.01 -15.35
C GLN A 311 16.64 20.64 -14.10
N GLU A 312 17.14 19.70 -13.29
CA GLU A 312 16.48 19.31 -12.04
C GLU A 312 16.46 20.45 -11.01
N LYS A 313 17.54 21.24 -10.95
CA LYS A 313 17.64 22.45 -10.10
C LYS A 313 16.58 23.48 -10.48
N SER A 314 16.42 23.75 -11.78
CA SER A 314 15.43 24.70 -12.28
C SER A 314 13.99 24.27 -12.01
N GLN A 315 13.69 22.99 -12.24
CA GLN A 315 12.38 22.40 -11.97
C GLN A 315 12.05 22.40 -10.47
N LEU A 316 13.03 22.10 -9.62
CA LEU A 316 12.87 22.15 -8.16
C LEU A 316 12.59 23.57 -7.66
N LYS A 317 13.36 24.57 -8.13
CA LYS A 317 13.09 25.99 -7.81
C LYS A 317 11.68 26.40 -8.25
N SER A 318 11.30 26.06 -9.48
CA SER A 318 9.96 26.38 -10.00
C SER A 318 8.83 25.73 -9.19
N ALA A 319 9.02 24.47 -8.78
CA ALA A 319 8.09 23.74 -7.92
C ALA A 319 7.93 24.38 -6.54
N ILE A 320 9.02 24.84 -5.92
CA ILE A 320 8.98 25.53 -4.62
C ILE A 320 8.27 26.88 -4.76
N LEU A 321 8.63 27.69 -5.76
CA LEU A 321 8.04 29.01 -5.98
C LEU A 321 6.53 28.97 -6.26
N SER A 322 6.07 27.91 -6.92
CA SER A 322 4.66 27.76 -7.32
C SER A 322 3.77 27.25 -6.19
N ASN A 323 4.35 26.72 -5.11
CA ASN A 323 3.61 26.03 -4.05
C ASN A 323 3.92 26.55 -2.64
N VAL A 324 4.90 27.45 -2.48
CA VAL A 324 5.32 28.01 -1.18
C VAL A 324 5.30 29.54 -1.28
N ASP A 325 4.82 30.22 -0.22
CA ASP A 325 4.79 31.68 -0.15
C ASP A 325 6.18 32.31 -0.34
N THR A 326 6.25 33.47 -0.99
CA THR A 326 7.50 34.07 -1.50
C THR A 326 8.54 34.31 -0.40
N SER A 327 8.12 34.75 0.79
CA SER A 327 9.01 34.95 1.94
C SER A 327 9.61 33.63 2.48
N SER A 328 8.84 32.54 2.40
CA SER A 328 9.28 31.21 2.80
C SER A 328 10.10 30.52 1.70
N ALA A 329 9.82 30.83 0.43
CA ALA A 329 10.59 30.35 -0.71
C ALA A 329 12.02 30.90 -0.70
N GLU A 330 12.21 32.18 -0.35
CA GLU A 330 13.55 32.79 -0.19
C GLU A 330 14.36 32.11 0.91
N MET A 331 13.73 31.81 2.04
CA MET A 331 14.34 31.04 3.12
C MET A 331 14.83 29.66 2.63
N LEU A 332 13.98 28.92 1.90
CA LEU A 332 14.32 27.61 1.33
C LEU A 332 15.43 27.69 0.28
N TYR A 333 15.47 28.78 -0.50
CA TYR A 333 16.53 29.02 -1.48
C TYR A 333 17.89 29.26 -0.80
N ASN A 334 17.91 30.00 0.30
CA ASN A 334 19.13 30.20 1.08
C ASN A 334 19.69 28.86 1.64
N MET A 335 18.82 27.90 1.99
CA MET A 335 19.24 26.55 2.40
C MET A 335 19.91 25.75 1.28
N MET A 336 19.51 25.97 0.02
CA MET A 336 20.13 25.32 -1.14
C MET A 336 21.49 25.90 -1.51
N GLY A 337 21.81 27.10 -1.02
CA GLY A 337 22.92 27.91 -1.52
C GLY A 337 22.59 28.51 -2.90
N ASN A 338 23.17 29.68 -3.18
CA ASN A 338 23.03 30.32 -4.50
C ASN A 338 23.58 29.42 -5.62
#